data_AF-A0A2D4HCJ3-F1
#
_entry.id   AF-A0A2D4HCJ3-F1
#
_cell.length_a   1.000
_cell.length_b   1.000
_cell.length_c   1.000
_cell.angle_alpha   90.00
_cell.angle_beta   90.00
_cell.angle_gamma   90.00
#
_symmetry.space_group_name_H-M   'P 1'
#
loop_
_entity.id
_entity.type
_entity.pdbx_description
1 polymer ?
#
loop_
_entity_poly.entity_id
_entity_poly.type
_entity_poly.pdbx_seq_one_letter_code
_entity_poly.pdbx_strand_id
1 'polypeptide(L)'
;DQLNEEEMHAELCYAECLLQKAALTFVQDENMINFIKGGLKIRTSYQIYKECLQVLQMTQSSKIRNEIFHQFEGGVQLGIGAFNLMLSLLPGRILRLLEFIGFSGNREIGLHQLREGASGSSLRAILCTFTLLLYHTFVSLILGTGEANLLEAEALLQPYLQKFPKGAIILFYDARINILKGNFEKAEVTFQDCIAAQQEWKQIHHLCYWEL
;
A
#
# COMPACT_ATOMS: atom_id res chain seq x y z
N ASP A 1 2.08 29.69 -6.45
CA ASP A 1 2.67 29.31 -7.76
C ASP A 1 2.17 27.93 -8.15
N GLN A 2 1.82 27.75 -9.42
CA GLN A 2 1.37 26.46 -9.94
C GLN A 2 2.62 25.64 -10.27
N LEU A 3 2.82 24.51 -9.58
CA LEU A 3 3.93 23.60 -9.86
C LEU A 3 3.81 23.06 -11.29
N ASN A 4 4.95 22.90 -11.95
CA ASN A 4 5.00 22.16 -13.20
C ASN A 4 4.90 20.64 -12.92
N GLU A 5 4.63 19.85 -13.96
CA GLU A 5 4.41 18.39 -13.79
C GLU A 5 5.66 17.64 -13.30
N GLU A 6 6.85 18.09 -13.69
CA GLU A 6 8.12 17.49 -13.25
C GLU A 6 8.36 17.76 -11.75
N GLU A 7 8.06 18.98 -11.29
CA GLU A 7 8.11 19.39 -9.89
C GLU A 7 7.10 18.59 -9.05
N MET A 8 5.87 18.41 -9.55
CA MET A 8 4.86 17.57 -8.89
C MET A 8 5.37 16.13 -8.72
N HIS A 9 5.96 15.56 -9.78
CA HIS A 9 6.51 14.21 -9.72
C HIS A 9 7.74 14.10 -8.81
N ALA A 10 8.59 15.13 -8.79
CA ALA A 10 9.76 15.20 -7.92
C ALA A 10 9.38 15.25 -6.44
N GLU A 11 8.38 16.06 -6.08
CA GLU A 11 7.85 16.12 -4.71
C GLU A 11 7.28 14.77 -4.26
N LEU A 12 6.50 14.11 -5.13
CA LEU A 12 5.98 12.77 -4.86
C LEU A 12 7.11 11.75 -4.63
N CYS A 13 8.10 11.69 -5.54
CA CYS A 13 9.24 10.80 -5.41
C CYS A 13 10.06 11.10 -4.14
N TYR A 14 10.19 12.38 -3.77
CA TYR A 14 10.86 12.77 -2.54
C TYR A 14 10.10 12.27 -1.29
N ALA A 15 8.77 12.38 -1.28
CA ALA A 15 7.93 11.86 -0.21
C ALA A 15 8.08 10.33 -0.04
N GLU A 16 8.19 9.59 -1.15
CA GLU A 16 8.44 8.14 -1.14
C GLU A 16 9.84 7.79 -0.63
N CYS A 17 10.86 8.50 -1.09
CA CYS A 17 12.23 8.34 -0.61
C CYS A 17 12.32 8.61 0.90
N LEU A 18 11.55 9.55 1.44
CA LEU A 18 11.49 9.79 2.89
C LEU A 18 10.93 8.58 3.66
N LEU A 19 9.91 7.91 3.13
CA LEU A 19 9.36 6.68 3.73
C LEU A 19 10.38 5.54 3.69
N GLN A 20 11.03 5.33 2.55
CA GLN A 20 12.07 4.30 2.42
C GLN A 20 13.26 4.57 3.36
N LYS A 21 13.70 5.84 3.46
CA LYS A 21 14.73 6.26 4.41
C LYS A 21 14.29 6.05 5.86
N ALA A 22 13.03 6.32 6.20
CA ALA A 22 12.49 6.06 7.53
C ALA A 22 12.52 4.56 7.87
N ALA A 23 12.09 3.70 6.94
CA ALA A 23 12.14 2.25 7.10
C ALA A 23 13.59 1.76 7.34
N LEU A 24 14.54 2.21 6.51
CA LEU A 24 15.96 1.88 6.70
C LEU A 24 16.51 2.39 8.04
N THR A 25 16.08 3.58 8.48
CA THR A 25 16.49 4.14 9.78
C THR A 25 16.03 3.27 10.95
N PHE A 26 14.84 2.66 10.87
CA PHE A 26 14.34 1.75 11.91
C PHE A 26 15.05 0.40 11.91
N VAL A 27 15.56 -0.07 10.76
CA VAL A 27 16.26 -1.36 10.65
C VAL A 27 17.73 -1.25 11.05
N GLN A 28 18.36 -0.08 10.91
CA GLN A 28 19.81 0.06 11.06
C GLN A 28 20.30 -0.06 12.52
N ASP A 29 19.61 0.55 13.48
CA ASP A 29 19.94 0.47 14.92
C ASP A 29 18.78 0.98 15.79
N GLU A 30 18.46 0.26 16.88
CA GLU A 30 17.28 0.45 17.73
C GLU A 30 17.44 1.57 18.78
N ASN A 31 18.30 2.56 18.51
CA ASN A 31 18.46 3.67 19.44
C ASN A 31 17.31 4.70 19.30
N MET A 32 16.93 5.31 20.43
CA MET A 32 15.82 6.27 20.53
C MET A 32 15.95 7.44 19.54
N ILE A 33 17.18 7.86 19.22
CA ILE A 33 17.47 8.96 18.31
C ILE A 33 17.06 8.60 16.88
N ASN A 34 17.38 7.39 16.43
CA ASN A 34 16.99 6.90 15.11
C ASN A 34 15.47 6.72 15.00
N PHE A 35 14.81 6.29 16.09
CA PHE A 35 13.35 6.23 16.14
C PHE A 35 12.70 7.62 15.90
N ILE A 36 13.19 8.65 16.59
CA ILE A 36 12.71 10.03 16.41
C ILE A 36 12.98 10.52 14.98
N LYS A 37 14.19 10.30 14.45
CA LYS A 37 14.56 10.69 13.07
C LYS A 37 13.66 10.02 12.04
N GLY A 38 13.36 8.73 12.20
CA GLY A 38 12.44 8.00 11.33
C GLY A 38 11.03 8.59 11.40
N GLY A 39 10.52 8.84 12.60
CA GLY A 39 9.21 9.48 12.80
C GLY A 39 9.10 10.87 12.14
N LEU A 40 10.14 11.70 12.23
CA LEU A 40 10.18 13.01 11.57
C LEU A 40 10.14 12.91 10.04
N LYS A 41 10.81 11.90 9.45
CA LYS A 41 10.76 11.65 8.01
C LYS A 41 9.36 11.23 7.56
N ILE A 42 8.71 10.34 8.32
CA ILE A 42 7.33 9.92 8.06
C ILE A 42 6.38 11.13 8.13
N ARG A 43 6.54 12.00 9.14
CA ARG A 43 5.74 13.22 9.26
C ARG A 43 5.93 14.14 8.07
N THR A 44 7.19 14.35 7.65
CA THR A 44 7.51 15.21 6.50
C THR A 44 6.88 14.64 5.22
N SER A 45 7.03 13.34 4.98
CA SER A 45 6.39 12.64 3.85
C SER A 45 4.88 12.83 3.86
N TYR A 46 4.22 12.64 5.00
CA TYR A 46 2.77 12.81 5.13
C TYR A 46 2.30 14.24 4.80
N GLN A 47 3.05 15.27 5.20
CA GLN A 47 2.71 16.66 4.85
C GLN A 47 2.85 16.90 3.34
N ILE A 48 3.94 16.43 2.72
CA ILE A 48 4.14 16.55 1.27
C ILE A 48 3.00 15.85 0.51
N TYR A 49 2.58 14.65 0.94
CA TYR A 49 1.45 13.97 0.33
C TYR A 49 0.15 14.78 0.42
N LYS A 50 -0.12 15.45 1.55
CA LYS A 50 -1.29 16.32 1.68
C LYS A 50 -1.23 17.54 0.77
N GLU A 51 -0.05 18.14 0.59
CA GLU A 51 0.18 19.22 -0.37
C GLU A 51 -0.04 18.71 -1.80
N CYS A 52 0.51 17.55 -2.15
CA CYS A 52 0.30 16.92 -3.45
C CYS A 52 -1.19 16.61 -3.71
N LEU A 53 -1.94 16.19 -2.69
CA LEU A 53 -3.39 15.98 -2.79
C LEU A 53 -4.15 17.29 -3.11
N GLN A 54 -3.76 18.40 -2.48
CA GLN A 54 -4.34 19.71 -2.78
C GLN A 54 -4.05 20.12 -4.23
N VAL A 55 -2.82 19.93 -4.70
CA VAL A 55 -2.44 20.20 -6.10
C VAL A 55 -3.23 19.33 -7.07
N LEU A 56 -3.39 18.03 -6.77
CA LEU A 56 -4.21 17.11 -7.57
C LEU A 56 -5.66 17.61 -7.70
N GLN A 57 -6.27 18.00 -6.58
CA GLN A 57 -7.66 18.51 -6.54
C GLN A 57 -7.83 19.81 -7.33
N MET A 58 -6.85 20.73 -7.27
CA MET A 58 -6.90 21.97 -8.05
C MET A 58 -6.76 21.69 -9.55
N THR A 59 -5.92 20.72 -9.93
CA THR A 59 -5.58 20.41 -11.32
C THR A 59 -6.63 19.55 -12.03
N GLN A 60 -7.46 18.78 -11.31
CA GLN A 60 -8.59 18.02 -11.88
C GLN A 60 -9.58 18.89 -12.70
N SER A 61 -9.54 20.22 -12.50
CA SER A 61 -10.35 21.22 -13.21
C SER A 61 -9.89 21.52 -14.64
N SER A 62 -8.64 21.21 -15.02
CA SER A 62 -8.04 21.57 -16.31
C SER A 62 -7.81 20.34 -17.21
N LYS A 63 -8.20 20.45 -18.48
CA LYS A 63 -8.72 19.33 -19.28
C LYS A 63 -7.69 18.53 -20.12
N ILE A 64 -6.41 18.49 -19.76
CA ILE A 64 -5.42 17.65 -20.46
C ILE A 64 -4.59 16.90 -19.42
N ARG A 65 -4.89 15.61 -19.24
CA ARG A 65 -4.08 14.68 -18.42
C ARG A 65 -3.15 13.93 -19.35
N ASN A 66 -1.84 14.11 -19.18
CA ASN A 66 -0.83 13.32 -19.86
C ASN A 66 -0.39 12.13 -18.98
N GLU A 67 0.49 11.29 -19.51
CA GLU A 67 0.97 10.09 -18.80
C GLU A 67 1.69 10.42 -17.48
N ILE A 68 2.45 11.52 -17.43
CA ILE A 68 3.18 11.96 -16.24
C ILE A 68 2.20 12.33 -15.12
N PHE A 69 1.14 13.07 -15.45
CA PHE A 69 0.09 13.42 -14.51
C PHE A 69 -0.60 12.17 -13.94
N HIS A 70 -0.84 11.14 -14.76
CA HIS A 70 -1.41 9.88 -14.27
C HIS A 70 -0.47 9.13 -13.31
N GLN A 71 0.86 9.21 -13.51
CA GLN A 71 1.81 8.66 -12.54
C GLN A 71 1.79 9.41 -11.21
N PHE A 72 1.62 10.73 -11.27
CA PHE A 72 1.47 11.56 -10.08
C PHE A 72 0.16 11.25 -9.34
N GLU A 73 -0.98 11.25 -10.03
CA GLU A 73 -2.31 10.94 -9.49
C GLU A 73 -2.30 9.59 -8.75
N GLY A 74 -1.79 8.54 -9.41
CA GLY A 74 -1.70 7.21 -8.80
C GLY A 74 -0.78 7.14 -7.57
N GLY A 75 0.28 7.95 -7.53
CA GLY A 75 1.14 8.02 -6.35
C GLY A 75 0.56 8.79 -5.19
N VAL A 76 -0.16 9.88 -5.46
CA VAL A 76 -0.92 10.60 -4.43
C VAL A 76 -2.00 9.70 -3.84
N GLN A 77 -2.74 8.97 -4.68
CA GLN A 77 -3.74 7.99 -4.25
C GLN A 77 -3.13 6.90 -3.37
N LEU A 78 -2.00 6.31 -3.77
CA LEU A 78 -1.27 5.34 -2.96
C LEU A 78 -0.88 5.92 -1.59
N GLY A 79 -0.19 7.06 -1.57
CA GLY A 79 0.36 7.63 -0.35
C GLY A 79 -0.74 8.07 0.63
N ILE A 80 -1.69 8.88 0.16
CA ILE A 80 -2.81 9.35 0.98
C ILE A 80 -3.67 8.18 1.44
N GLY A 81 -3.93 7.22 0.55
CA GLY A 81 -4.70 6.03 0.84
C GLY A 81 -4.06 5.19 1.94
N ALA A 82 -2.77 4.87 1.79
CA ALA A 82 -2.00 4.11 2.75
C ALA A 82 -1.87 4.82 4.10
N PHE A 83 -1.57 6.12 4.13
CA PHE A 83 -1.48 6.87 5.38
C PHE A 83 -2.81 6.89 6.15
N ASN A 84 -3.91 7.20 5.46
CA ASN A 84 -5.23 7.26 6.08
C ASN A 84 -5.65 5.89 6.63
N LEU A 85 -5.42 4.83 5.85
CA LEU A 85 -5.72 3.46 6.27
C LEU A 85 -4.85 3.07 7.48
N MET A 86 -3.53 3.17 7.38
CA MET A 86 -2.61 2.78 8.45
C MET A 86 -2.85 3.53 9.76
N LEU A 87 -3.07 4.85 9.70
CA LEU A 87 -3.37 5.65 10.89
C LEU A 87 -4.72 5.25 11.51
N SER A 88 -5.73 4.92 10.70
CA SER A 88 -7.05 4.47 11.19
C SER A 88 -7.04 3.13 11.92
N LEU A 89 -5.96 2.35 11.78
CA LEU A 89 -5.79 1.04 12.40
C LEU A 89 -5.08 1.12 13.75
N LEU A 90 -4.55 2.29 14.11
CA LEU A 90 -3.87 2.49 15.37
C LEU A 90 -4.89 2.55 16.52
N PRO A 91 -4.55 2.00 17.71
CA PRO A 91 -5.35 2.19 18.92
C PRO A 91 -5.60 3.68 19.20
N GLY A 92 -6.82 4.04 19.60
CA GLY A 92 -7.22 5.45 19.78
C GLY A 92 -6.39 6.26 20.79
N ARG A 93 -5.62 5.62 21.68
CA ARG A 93 -4.64 6.32 22.53
C ARG A 93 -3.41 6.79 21.73
N ILE A 94 -2.91 5.94 20.85
CA ILE A 94 -1.75 6.24 19.99
C ILE A 94 -2.16 7.26 18.93
N LEU A 95 -3.34 7.07 18.31
CA LEU A 95 -3.83 7.98 17.28
C LEU A 95 -3.96 9.43 17.81
N ARG A 96 -4.54 9.62 19.01
CA ARG A 96 -4.65 10.96 19.63
C ARG A 96 -3.31 11.66 19.85
N LEU A 97 -2.25 10.92 20.16
CA LEU A 97 -0.90 11.49 20.29
C LEU A 97 -0.33 11.91 18.94
N LEU A 98 -0.58 11.14 17.89
CA LEU A 98 -0.15 11.44 16.53
C LEU A 98 -0.96 12.60 15.92
N GLU A 99 -2.24 12.72 16.27
CA GLU A 99 -3.10 13.84 15.87
C GLU A 99 -2.59 15.18 16.38
N PHE A 100 -2.10 15.22 17.62
CA PHE A 100 -1.49 16.42 18.19
C PHE A 100 -0.28 16.93 17.38
N ILE A 101 0.45 16.03 16.70
CA ILE A 101 1.60 16.41 15.85
C ILE A 101 1.25 16.50 14.36
N GLY A 102 -0.04 16.45 14.02
CA GLY A 102 -0.57 16.77 12.68
C GLY A 102 -0.81 15.58 11.76
N PHE A 103 -0.83 14.34 12.28
CA PHE A 103 -1.34 13.18 11.56
C PHE A 103 -2.86 13.07 11.69
N SER A 104 -3.55 12.51 10.70
CA SER A 104 -4.93 12.07 10.87
C SER A 104 -5.22 10.90 9.95
N GLY A 105 -6.08 9.99 10.40
CA GLY A 105 -6.43 8.78 9.66
C GLY A 105 -7.93 8.61 9.54
N ASN A 106 -8.41 8.39 8.32
CA ASN A 106 -9.79 8.01 8.07
C ASN A 106 -9.82 6.77 7.16
N ARG A 107 -10.35 5.67 7.68
CA ARG A 107 -10.38 4.38 6.98
C ARG A 107 -11.07 4.45 5.63
N GLU A 108 -12.26 5.03 5.58
CA GLU A 108 -13.06 5.10 4.35
C GLU A 108 -12.35 5.93 3.26
N ILE A 109 -11.75 7.05 3.64
CA ILE A 109 -10.92 7.85 2.72
C ILE A 109 -9.72 7.02 2.26
N GLY A 110 -9.08 6.30 3.17
CA GLY A 110 -7.95 5.42 2.88
C GLY A 110 -8.28 4.37 1.83
N LEU A 111 -9.34 3.60 2.07
CA LEU A 111 -9.82 2.55 1.16
C LEU A 111 -10.28 3.12 -0.18
N HIS A 112 -11.02 4.23 -0.18
CA HIS A 112 -11.44 4.90 -1.42
C HIS A 112 -10.25 5.32 -2.28
N GLN A 113 -9.25 6.00 -1.70
CA GLN A 113 -8.07 6.46 -2.43
C GLN A 113 -7.25 5.29 -2.98
N LEU A 114 -7.09 4.21 -2.20
CA LEU A 114 -6.41 3.01 -2.68
C LEU A 114 -7.16 2.33 -3.83
N ARG A 115 -8.50 2.27 -3.78
CA ARG A 115 -9.32 1.71 -4.87
C ARG A 115 -9.18 2.52 -6.16
N GLU A 116 -9.23 3.83 -6.08
CA GLU A 116 -8.98 4.73 -7.21
C GLU A 116 -7.56 4.55 -7.77
N GLY A 117 -6.57 4.43 -6.89
CA GLY A 117 -5.18 4.14 -7.29
C GLY A 117 -5.01 2.79 -7.97
N ALA A 118 -5.73 1.76 -7.50
CA ALA A 118 -5.68 0.41 -8.06
C ALA A 118 -6.41 0.29 -9.41
N SER A 119 -7.46 1.09 -9.65
CA SER A 119 -8.20 1.12 -10.91
C SER A 119 -7.49 1.91 -12.02
N GLY A 120 -6.54 2.78 -11.64
CA GLY A 120 -5.71 3.55 -12.56
C GLY A 120 -4.65 2.72 -13.30
N SER A 121 -3.95 3.37 -14.24
CA SER A 121 -2.88 2.76 -15.07
C SER A 121 -1.47 3.15 -14.63
N SER A 122 -1.32 3.75 -13.45
CA SER A 122 -0.01 4.14 -12.92
C SER A 122 0.84 2.92 -12.57
N LEU A 123 2.17 3.09 -12.49
CA LEU A 123 3.07 2.05 -12.00
C LEU A 123 2.77 1.66 -10.54
N ARG A 124 2.10 2.54 -9.80
CA ARG A 124 1.75 2.39 -8.39
C ARG A 124 0.42 1.67 -8.17
N ALA A 125 -0.36 1.41 -9.23
CA ALA A 125 -1.64 0.71 -9.13
C ALA A 125 -1.52 -0.67 -8.50
N ILE A 126 -0.43 -1.39 -8.79
CA ILE A 126 -0.16 -2.70 -8.17
C ILE A 126 0.15 -2.57 -6.68
N LEU A 127 0.80 -1.49 -6.24
CA LEU A 127 1.07 -1.24 -4.82
C LEU A 127 -0.21 -0.88 -4.06
N CYS A 128 -1.13 -0.15 -4.69
CA CYS A 128 -2.47 0.07 -4.14
C CYS A 128 -3.22 -1.26 -3.97
N THR A 129 -3.18 -2.09 -5.02
CA THR A 129 -3.76 -3.45 -5.01
C THR A 129 -3.18 -4.28 -3.86
N PHE A 130 -1.85 -4.35 -3.73
CA PHE A 130 -1.19 -5.10 -2.66
C PHE A 130 -1.51 -4.54 -1.26
N THR A 131 -1.68 -3.23 -1.12
CA THR A 131 -2.08 -2.61 0.14
C THR A 131 -3.50 -3.03 0.55
N LEU A 132 -4.44 -3.03 -0.41
CA LEU A 132 -5.81 -3.50 -0.19
C LEU A 132 -5.86 -5.00 0.10
N LEU A 133 -5.09 -5.82 -0.63
CA LEU A 133 -4.98 -7.25 -0.36
C LEU A 133 -4.45 -7.51 1.05
N LEU A 134 -3.35 -6.88 1.44
CA LEU A 134 -2.81 -6.97 2.79
C LEU A 134 -3.87 -6.60 3.86
N TYR A 135 -4.64 -5.55 3.62
CA TYR A 135 -5.71 -5.13 4.51
C TYR A 135 -6.81 -6.19 4.65
N HIS A 136 -7.32 -6.71 3.53
CA HIS A 136 -8.43 -7.67 3.53
C HIS A 136 -8.05 -9.10 3.91
N THR A 137 -6.79 -9.53 3.72
CA THR A 137 -6.38 -10.93 3.96
C THR A 137 -5.56 -11.14 5.24
N PHE A 138 -5.00 -10.06 5.81
CA PHE A 138 -4.19 -10.15 7.03
C PHE A 138 -4.63 -9.15 8.09
N VAL A 139 -4.59 -7.85 7.81
CA VAL A 139 -4.74 -6.82 8.85
C VAL A 139 -6.10 -6.89 9.53
N SER A 140 -7.19 -6.94 8.75
CA SER A 140 -8.56 -7.02 9.28
C SER A 140 -8.80 -8.30 10.08
N LEU A 141 -8.12 -9.40 9.74
CA LEU A 141 -8.15 -10.65 10.48
C LEU A 141 -7.37 -10.56 11.81
N ILE A 142 -6.12 -10.10 11.76
CA ILE A 142 -5.22 -9.99 12.92
C ILE A 142 -5.80 -9.03 13.96
N LEU A 143 -6.36 -7.91 13.51
CA LEU A 143 -6.99 -6.93 14.39
C LEU A 143 -8.42 -7.33 14.80
N GLY A 144 -8.98 -8.39 14.21
CA GLY A 144 -10.32 -8.88 14.52
C GLY A 144 -11.43 -7.87 14.22
N THR A 145 -11.25 -7.01 13.20
CA THR A 145 -12.24 -5.96 12.90
C THR A 145 -13.50 -6.51 12.24
N GLY A 146 -13.42 -7.69 11.62
CA GLY A 146 -14.53 -8.27 10.85
C GLY A 146 -14.81 -7.54 9.53
N GLU A 147 -13.95 -6.59 9.13
CA GLU A 147 -14.12 -5.77 7.92
C GLU A 147 -13.45 -6.39 6.66
N ALA A 148 -13.06 -7.67 6.73
CA ALA A 148 -12.42 -8.35 5.61
C ALA A 148 -13.40 -8.49 4.43
N ASN A 149 -12.96 -8.15 3.22
CA ASN A 149 -13.76 -8.26 2.00
C ASN A 149 -13.06 -9.19 1.00
N LEU A 150 -13.34 -10.50 1.11
CA LEU A 150 -12.71 -11.50 0.25
C LEU A 150 -13.13 -11.41 -1.21
N LEU A 151 -14.37 -10.93 -1.47
CA LEU A 151 -14.85 -10.72 -2.84
C LEU A 151 -14.06 -9.62 -3.53
N GLU A 152 -13.82 -8.52 -2.83
CA GLU A 152 -12.98 -7.43 -3.32
C GLU A 152 -11.52 -7.88 -3.49
N ALA A 153 -10.96 -8.62 -2.53
CA ALA A 153 -9.60 -9.15 -2.65
C ALA A 153 -9.44 -10.05 -3.89
N GLU A 154 -10.40 -10.95 -4.14
CA GLU A 154 -10.39 -11.79 -5.34
C GLU A 154 -10.47 -10.93 -6.61
N ALA A 155 -11.42 -9.98 -6.68
CA ALA A 155 -11.58 -9.10 -7.84
C ALA A 155 -10.33 -8.24 -8.14
N LEU A 156 -9.67 -7.74 -7.10
CA LEU A 156 -8.42 -6.98 -7.21
C LEU A 156 -7.27 -7.82 -7.76
N LEU A 157 -7.20 -9.11 -7.40
CA LEU A 157 -6.13 -10.00 -7.83
C LEU A 157 -6.32 -10.55 -9.25
N GLN A 158 -7.56 -10.76 -9.69
CA GLN A 158 -7.90 -11.40 -10.98
C GLN A 158 -7.11 -10.85 -12.19
N PRO A 159 -7.00 -9.52 -12.42
CA PRO A 159 -6.25 -9.00 -13.57
C PRO A 159 -4.76 -9.38 -13.53
N TYR A 160 -4.18 -9.49 -12.33
CA TYR A 160 -2.77 -9.82 -12.15
C TYR A 160 -2.51 -11.32 -12.30
N LEU A 161 -3.47 -12.19 -11.96
CA LEU A 161 -3.39 -13.62 -12.27
C LEU A 161 -3.33 -13.86 -13.79
N GLN A 162 -4.10 -13.10 -14.56
CA GLN A 162 -4.07 -13.19 -16.02
C GLN A 162 -2.78 -12.62 -16.61
N LYS A 163 -2.31 -11.48 -16.11
CA LYS A 163 -1.12 -10.79 -16.61
C LYS A 163 0.19 -11.46 -16.18
N PHE A 164 0.23 -12.02 -14.97
CA PHE A 164 1.41 -12.60 -14.33
C PHE A 164 1.07 -13.97 -13.70
N PRO A 165 0.72 -14.98 -14.50
CA PRO A 165 0.24 -16.27 -13.99
C PRO A 165 1.29 -17.06 -13.18
N LYS A 166 2.56 -16.70 -13.30
CA LYS A 166 3.67 -17.26 -12.52
C LYS A 166 4.31 -16.24 -11.55
N GLY A 167 3.63 -15.13 -11.28
CA GLY A 167 4.14 -14.13 -10.34
C GLY A 167 4.06 -14.67 -8.91
N ALA A 168 5.18 -14.86 -8.23
CA ALA A 168 5.21 -15.48 -6.89
C ALA A 168 4.31 -14.74 -5.88
N ILE A 169 4.36 -13.40 -5.83
CA ILE A 169 3.48 -12.62 -4.94
C ILE A 169 1.99 -12.78 -5.33
N ILE A 170 1.70 -12.89 -6.63
CA ILE A 170 0.33 -13.07 -7.13
C ILE A 170 -0.21 -14.44 -6.72
N LEU A 171 0.58 -15.50 -6.92
CA LEU A 171 0.24 -16.86 -6.50
C LEU A 171 0.09 -16.96 -4.98
N PHE A 172 0.97 -16.31 -4.22
CA PHE A 172 0.86 -16.25 -2.76
C PHE A 172 -0.50 -15.67 -2.31
N TYR A 173 -0.92 -14.54 -2.90
CA TYR A 173 -2.22 -13.96 -2.56
C TYR A 173 -3.41 -14.81 -3.04
N ASP A 174 -3.31 -15.50 -4.19
CA ASP A 174 -4.38 -16.42 -4.64
C ASP A 174 -4.52 -17.58 -3.65
N ALA A 175 -3.41 -18.21 -3.27
CA ALA A 175 -3.42 -19.27 -2.27
C ALA A 175 -3.99 -18.78 -0.93
N ARG A 176 -3.57 -17.60 -0.46
CA ARG A 176 -4.07 -16.99 0.78
C ARG A 176 -5.58 -16.71 0.73
N ILE A 177 -6.11 -16.20 -0.38
CA ILE A 177 -7.56 -15.98 -0.54
C ILE A 177 -8.30 -17.33 -0.53
N ASN A 178 -7.75 -18.38 -1.15
CA ASN A 178 -8.34 -19.71 -1.11
C ASN A 178 -8.36 -20.31 0.31
N ILE A 179 -7.30 -20.10 1.13
CA ILE A 179 -7.32 -20.44 2.56
C ILE A 179 -8.50 -19.76 3.25
N LEU A 180 -8.65 -18.45 3.07
CA LEU A 180 -9.69 -17.68 3.75
C LEU A 180 -11.11 -18.05 3.29
N LYS A 181 -11.26 -18.60 2.08
CA LYS A 181 -12.51 -19.16 1.55
C LYS A 181 -12.76 -20.61 2.01
N GLY A 182 -11.80 -21.26 2.66
CA GLY A 182 -11.88 -22.66 3.08
C GLY A 182 -11.53 -23.69 1.99
N ASN A 183 -10.94 -23.24 0.87
CA ASN A 183 -10.54 -24.10 -0.25
C ASN A 183 -9.09 -24.60 -0.06
N PHE A 184 -8.87 -25.41 0.98
CA PHE A 184 -7.52 -25.76 1.44
C PHE A 184 -6.71 -26.55 0.40
N GLU A 185 -7.31 -27.52 -0.27
CA GLU A 185 -6.62 -28.36 -1.25
C GLU A 185 -6.12 -27.53 -2.44
N LYS A 186 -6.93 -26.57 -2.89
CA LYS A 186 -6.52 -25.63 -3.94
C LYS A 186 -5.41 -24.71 -3.45
N ALA A 187 -5.52 -24.20 -2.22
CA ALA A 187 -4.52 -23.32 -1.66
C ALA A 187 -3.16 -24.00 -1.53
N GLU A 188 -3.12 -25.26 -1.07
CA GLU A 188 -1.90 -26.05 -0.96
C GLU A 188 -1.18 -26.16 -2.31
N VAL A 189 -1.90 -26.55 -3.36
CA VAL A 189 -1.34 -26.64 -4.72
C VAL A 189 -0.79 -25.29 -5.18
N THR A 190 -1.56 -24.20 -4.99
CA THR A 190 -1.11 -22.86 -5.39
C THR A 190 0.13 -22.39 -4.59
N PHE A 191 0.27 -22.75 -3.31
CA PHE A 191 1.50 -22.45 -2.55
C PHE A 191 2.71 -23.23 -3.05
N GLN A 192 2.54 -24.49 -3.43
CA GLN A 192 3.61 -25.28 -4.06
C GLN A 192 4.03 -24.67 -5.40
N ASP A 193 3.07 -24.24 -6.22
CA ASP A 193 3.34 -23.51 -7.47
C ASP A 193 4.07 -22.18 -7.23
N CYS A 194 3.68 -21.45 -6.18
CA CYS A 194 4.35 -20.22 -5.76
C CYS A 194 5.84 -20.44 -5.40
N ILE A 195 6.14 -21.52 -4.66
CA ILE A 195 7.50 -21.91 -4.33
C ILE A 195 8.30 -22.27 -5.59
N ALA A 196 7.69 -23.03 -6.50
CA ALA A 196 8.32 -23.46 -7.75
C ALA A 196 8.55 -22.30 -8.74
N ALA A 197 7.81 -21.19 -8.63
CA ALA A 197 7.85 -20.08 -9.58
C ALA A 197 9.19 -19.34 -9.63
N GLN A 198 9.98 -19.34 -8.55
CA GLN A 198 11.25 -18.62 -8.46
C GLN A 198 12.18 -19.19 -7.38
N GLN A 199 13.49 -18.91 -7.46
CA GLN A 199 14.50 -19.33 -6.48
C GLN A 199 15.39 -18.19 -5.94
N GLU A 200 15.14 -16.95 -6.37
CA GLU A 200 15.95 -15.78 -6.01
C GLU A 200 15.58 -15.24 -4.62
N TRP A 201 14.28 -15.16 -4.31
CA TRP A 201 13.77 -14.57 -3.09
C TRP A 201 13.19 -15.63 -2.15
N LYS A 202 14.07 -16.30 -1.40
CA LYS A 202 13.73 -17.42 -0.50
C LYS A 202 12.74 -17.05 0.60
N GLN A 203 12.64 -15.77 0.95
CA GLN A 203 11.68 -15.24 1.92
C GLN A 203 10.23 -15.51 1.52
N ILE A 204 9.92 -15.50 0.21
CA ILE A 204 8.57 -15.88 -0.25
C ILE A 204 8.30 -17.37 0.01
N HIS A 205 9.32 -18.23 -0.12
CA HIS A 205 9.16 -19.65 0.21
C HIS A 205 8.84 -19.83 1.68
N HIS A 206 9.52 -19.11 2.57
CA HIS A 206 9.23 -19.14 4.01
C HIS A 206 7.80 -18.70 4.33
N LEU A 207 7.27 -17.69 3.64
CA LEU A 207 5.87 -17.30 3.76
C LEU A 207 4.92 -18.41 3.32
N CYS A 208 5.22 -19.11 2.21
CA CYS A 208 4.40 -20.23 1.75
C CYS A 208 4.43 -21.40 2.73
N TYR A 209 5.60 -21.76 3.25
CA TYR A 209 5.73 -22.84 4.26
C TYR A 209 5.06 -22.51 5.59
N TRP A 210 4.88 -21.23 5.92
CA TRP A 210 4.14 -20.83 7.12
C TRP A 210 2.62 -21.02 6.97
N GLU A 211 2.10 -20.86 5.75
CA GLU A 211 0.67 -20.96 5.46
C GLU A 211 0.21 -22.40 5.14
N LEU A 212 1.15 -23.28 4.75
CA LEU A 212 0.96 -24.73 4.57
C LEU A 212 0.91 -25.47 5.91
#